data_AF-A0A3L6N2A6-F1
#
_entry.id   AF-A0A3L6N2A6-F1
#
_cell.length_a   1.000
_cell.length_b   1.000
_cell.length_c   1.000
_cell.angle_alpha   90.00
_cell.angle_beta   90.00
_cell.angle_gamma   90.00
#
_symmetry.space_group_name_H-M   'P 1'
#
loop_
_entity.id
_entity.type
_entity.pdbx_description
1 polymer ?
#
loop_
_entity_poly.entity_id
_entity_poly.type
_entity_poly.pdbx_seq_one_letter_code
_entity_poly.pdbx_strand_id
1 'polypeptide(L)'
;MENLNKIREEYNISVEDSRKLADTWPGPENTMSLVEKAVPLFIFAATVCRFISQRRSASPDDQLQKVLAFDAKSQESKLNATYLPALEQQLEDLSLREQDQAIENFHQVVGTIILLEASLAVPALAKLIDVSEESIYNRLDVLHSVLNYPMTSEFPVRLLHLSFRDFLLDPEKKGISRFWVDEKKRHEQIAAGCLRILNSSLKEDICNIVAPGTMRQTDAPIYTSYSWTSIVFFRPILQSSTSTLSSCIHLYVTPSHPLV
;
A
#
# COMPACT_ATOMS: atom_id res chain seq x y z
N MET A 1 15.81 -17.19 14.61
CA MET A 1 16.98 -16.80 15.43
C MET A 1 18.05 -16.11 14.60
N GLU A 2 18.44 -16.64 13.44
CA GLU A 2 19.48 -16.05 12.57
C GLU A 2 19.25 -14.56 12.23
N ASN A 3 18.00 -14.16 11.93
CA ASN A 3 17.68 -12.76 11.65
C ASN A 3 17.90 -11.81 12.83
N LEU A 4 17.59 -12.22 14.07
CA LEU A 4 17.76 -11.35 15.25
C LEU A 4 19.24 -11.17 15.60
N ASN A 5 20.04 -12.24 15.50
CA ASN A 5 21.50 -12.15 15.67
C ASN A 5 22.12 -11.18 14.66
N LYS A 6 21.70 -11.27 13.39
CA LYS A 6 22.14 -10.34 12.35
C LYS A 6 21.76 -8.90 12.67
N ILE A 7 20.53 -8.63 13.09
CA ILE A 7 20.09 -7.27 13.49
C ILE A 7 20.96 -6.72 14.62
N ARG A 8 21.24 -7.56 15.64
CA ARG A 8 22.10 -7.20 16.76
C ARG A 8 23.52 -6.85 16.31
N GLU A 9 24.13 -7.71 15.51
CA GLU A 9 25.51 -7.52 15.01
C GLU A 9 25.61 -6.24 14.18
N GLU A 10 24.71 -6.05 13.22
CA GLU A 10 24.65 -4.84 12.42
C GLU A 10 24.48 -3.60 13.29
N TYR A 11 23.61 -3.65 14.31
CA TYR A 11 23.38 -2.53 15.22
C TYR A 11 24.63 -2.22 16.04
N ASN A 12 25.25 -3.23 16.66
CA ASN A 12 26.44 -3.08 17.49
C ASN A 12 27.64 -2.53 16.70
N ILE A 13 27.77 -2.83 15.40
CA ILE A 13 28.85 -2.27 14.55
C ILE A 13 28.66 -0.75 14.32
N SER A 14 27.44 -0.25 14.43
CA SER A 14 27.08 1.13 14.07
C SER A 14 26.90 2.11 15.23
N VAL A 15 27.07 1.64 16.46
CA VAL A 15 26.88 2.44 17.68
C VAL A 15 28.10 2.34 18.59
N GLU A 16 28.27 3.34 19.45
CA GLU A 16 29.28 3.33 20.50
C GLU A 16 29.09 2.19 21.50
N ASP A 17 30.16 1.76 22.16
CA ASP A 17 30.15 0.61 23.09
C ASP A 17 29.08 0.71 24.18
N SER A 18 28.79 1.92 24.66
CA SER A 18 27.77 2.20 25.68
C SER A 18 26.34 1.87 25.25
N ARG A 19 26.10 1.79 23.94
CA ARG A 19 24.77 1.54 23.35
C ARG A 19 24.61 0.13 22.77
N LYS A 20 25.68 -0.68 22.79
CA LYS A 20 25.66 -2.02 22.23
C LYS A 20 24.69 -2.91 22.99
N LEU A 21 23.98 -3.76 22.25
CA LEU A 21 23.17 -4.84 22.78
C LEU A 21 24.07 -5.96 23.26
N ALA A 22 23.70 -6.59 24.38
CA ALA A 22 24.44 -7.71 24.95
C ALA A 22 24.47 -8.93 24.01
N ASP A 23 25.48 -9.79 24.14
CA ASP A 23 25.60 -11.04 23.37
C ASP A 23 24.47 -12.04 23.65
N THR A 24 23.74 -11.85 24.75
CA THR A 24 22.56 -12.64 25.10
C THR A 24 21.27 -12.06 24.54
N TRP A 25 21.27 -10.84 23.99
CA TRP A 25 20.08 -10.21 23.41
C TRP A 25 19.50 -11.06 22.26
N PRO A 26 18.16 -11.24 22.17
CA PRO A 26 17.12 -10.62 23.01
C PRO A 26 16.83 -11.35 24.34
N GLY A 27 17.53 -12.44 24.63
CA GLY A 27 17.31 -13.30 25.79
C GLY A 27 16.33 -14.44 25.50
N PRO A 28 16.40 -15.54 26.26
CA PRO A 28 15.57 -16.73 26.03
C PRO A 28 14.07 -16.45 26.24
N GLU A 29 13.71 -15.63 27.23
CA GLU A 29 12.30 -15.32 27.53
C GLU A 29 11.64 -14.52 26.40
N ASN A 30 12.28 -13.43 25.95
CA ASN A 30 11.80 -12.64 24.82
C ASN A 30 11.76 -13.46 23.53
N THR A 31 12.77 -14.32 23.32
CA THR A 31 12.78 -15.24 22.17
C THR A 31 11.59 -16.18 22.20
N MET A 32 11.29 -16.77 23.36
CA MET A 32 10.14 -17.66 23.52
C MET A 32 8.82 -16.92 23.27
N SER A 33 8.67 -15.72 23.83
CA SER A 33 7.49 -14.89 23.61
C SER A 33 7.26 -14.58 22.12
N LEU A 34 8.32 -14.23 21.37
CA LEU A 34 8.23 -14.03 19.92
C LEU A 34 7.83 -15.31 19.17
N VAL A 35 8.34 -16.47 19.58
CA VAL A 35 8.00 -17.76 18.98
C VAL A 35 6.52 -18.09 19.21
N GLU A 36 6.01 -17.89 20.43
CA GLU A 36 4.60 -18.11 20.76
C GLU A 36 3.67 -17.21 19.93
N LYS A 37 4.04 -15.94 19.75
CA LYS A 37 3.30 -15.00 18.89
C LYS A 37 3.34 -15.38 17.41
N ALA A 38 4.45 -15.99 16.96
CA ALA A 38 4.64 -16.39 15.57
C ALA A 38 3.84 -17.64 15.16
N VAL A 39 3.36 -18.46 16.10
CA VAL A 39 2.64 -19.69 15.77
C VAL A 39 1.13 -19.46 15.85
N PRO A 40 0.34 -19.76 14.80
CA PRO A 40 0.72 -20.30 13.48
C PRO A 40 0.99 -19.22 12.41
N LEU A 41 1.13 -17.96 12.82
CA LEU A 41 1.21 -16.80 11.93
C LEU A 41 2.62 -16.59 11.36
N PHE A 42 3.00 -17.36 10.34
CA PHE A 42 4.35 -17.32 9.72
C PHE A 42 4.82 -15.93 9.28
N ILE A 43 3.90 -15.02 8.94
CA ILE A 43 4.21 -13.64 8.56
C ILE A 43 4.77 -12.81 9.71
N PHE A 44 4.42 -13.16 10.96
CA PHE A 44 4.78 -12.40 12.15
C PHE A 44 6.30 -12.28 12.26
N ALA A 45 7.01 -13.40 12.17
CA ALA A 45 8.46 -13.42 12.33
C ALA A 45 9.17 -12.51 11.31
N ALA A 46 8.77 -12.56 10.03
CA ALA A 46 9.37 -11.74 8.99
C ALA A 46 9.04 -10.25 9.17
N THR A 47 7.77 -9.91 9.42
CA THR A 47 7.34 -8.52 9.64
C THR A 47 8.00 -7.91 10.88
N VAL A 48 8.06 -8.66 12.00
CA VAL A 48 8.68 -8.22 13.25
C VAL A 48 10.18 -8.07 13.10
N CYS A 49 10.88 -9.00 12.44
CA CYS A 49 12.31 -8.82 12.18
C CYS A 49 12.58 -7.57 11.34
N ARG A 50 11.76 -7.31 10.30
CA ARG A 50 11.87 -6.08 9.51
C ARG A 50 11.62 -4.85 10.37
N PHE A 51 10.58 -4.86 11.21
CA PHE A 51 10.27 -3.77 12.13
C PHE A 51 11.43 -3.48 13.09
N ILE A 52 11.94 -4.50 13.79
CA ILE A 52 13.06 -4.39 14.75
C ILE A 52 14.38 -3.94 14.07
N SER A 53 14.52 -4.16 12.77
CA SER A 53 15.69 -3.68 12.01
C SER A 53 15.62 -2.20 11.63
N GLN A 54 14.47 -1.52 11.80
CA GLN A 54 14.26 -0.15 11.36
C GLN A 54 14.87 0.86 12.33
N ARG A 55 16.07 1.35 12.03
CA ARG A 55 16.83 2.29 12.87
C ARG A 55 16.35 3.74 12.87
N ARG A 56 15.15 4.03 12.38
CA ARG A 56 14.72 5.44 12.16
C ARG A 56 14.44 6.19 13.45
N SER A 57 13.90 5.51 14.47
CA SER A 57 13.36 6.21 15.65
C SER A 57 13.74 5.60 16.99
N ALA A 58 14.25 4.36 17.03
CA ALA A 58 14.53 3.67 18.30
C ALA A 58 15.58 2.57 18.12
N SER A 59 16.14 2.07 19.23
CA SER A 59 17.04 0.92 19.19
C SER A 59 16.27 -0.38 18.86
N PRO A 60 16.95 -1.45 18.41
CA PRO A 60 16.29 -2.74 18.20
C PRO A 60 15.61 -3.27 19.47
N ASP A 61 16.17 -2.97 20.65
CA ASP A 61 15.56 -3.40 21.92
C ASP A 61 14.27 -2.62 22.21
N ASP A 62 14.26 -1.31 21.99
CA ASP A 62 13.03 -0.51 22.13
C ASP A 62 11.92 -1.02 21.20
N GLN A 63 12.26 -1.34 19.95
CA GLN A 63 11.32 -1.90 18.98
C GLN A 63 10.84 -3.29 19.37
N LEU A 64 11.73 -4.13 19.92
CA LEU A 64 11.36 -5.43 20.46
C LEU A 64 10.34 -5.27 21.60
N GLN A 65 10.57 -4.35 22.55
CA GLN A 65 9.65 -4.14 23.67
C GLN A 65 8.27 -3.69 23.19
N LYS A 66 8.18 -2.85 22.15
CA LYS A 66 6.90 -2.47 21.53
C LYS A 66 6.13 -3.68 21.00
N VAL A 67 6.83 -4.61 20.34
CA VAL A 67 6.19 -5.84 19.82
C VAL A 67 5.74 -6.76 20.96
N LEU A 68 6.55 -6.88 22.01
CA LEU A 68 6.25 -7.73 23.16
C LEU A 68 5.04 -7.23 23.97
N ALA A 69 4.80 -5.91 23.98
CA ALA A 69 3.68 -5.28 24.70
C ALA A 69 2.29 -5.68 24.17
N PHE A 70 2.16 -6.12 22.92
CA PHE A 70 0.87 -6.56 22.38
C PHE A 70 0.50 -7.97 22.85
N ASP A 71 -0.72 -8.16 23.36
CA ASP A 71 -1.25 -9.50 23.64
C ASP A 71 -1.43 -10.31 22.34
N ALA A 72 -1.28 -11.63 22.41
CA ALA A 72 -1.36 -12.54 21.26
C ALA A 72 -2.20 -13.80 21.54
N LYS A 73 -3.07 -13.75 22.55
CA LYS A 73 -3.96 -14.87 22.94
C LYS A 73 -4.98 -15.28 21.87
N SER A 74 -5.52 -14.33 21.10
CA SER A 74 -6.44 -14.56 19.98
C SER A 74 -5.79 -14.32 18.61
N GLN A 75 -6.38 -14.85 17.54
CA GLN A 75 -5.88 -14.58 16.18
C GLN A 75 -5.90 -13.10 15.82
N GLU A 76 -6.94 -12.38 16.24
CA GLU A 76 -7.03 -10.92 16.10
C GLU A 76 -5.86 -10.23 16.83
N SER A 77 -5.60 -10.64 18.07
CA SER A 77 -4.49 -10.09 18.87
C SER A 77 -3.11 -10.41 18.26
N LYS A 78 -2.96 -11.53 17.54
CA LYS A 78 -1.73 -11.86 16.78
C LYS A 78 -1.53 -10.94 15.58
N LEU A 79 -2.58 -10.64 14.81
CA LEU A 79 -2.48 -9.66 13.72
C LEU A 79 -2.23 -8.25 14.26
N ASN A 80 -2.84 -7.89 15.40
CA ASN A 80 -2.54 -6.65 16.11
C ASN A 80 -1.04 -6.59 16.48
N ALA A 81 -0.51 -7.62 17.12
CA ALA A 81 0.92 -7.73 17.44
C ALA A 81 1.85 -7.73 16.21
N THR A 82 1.33 -8.11 15.03
CA THR A 82 2.09 -8.09 13.77
C THR A 82 2.15 -6.69 13.16
N TYR A 83 1.04 -5.96 13.14
CA TYR A 83 0.90 -4.74 12.34
C TYR A 83 0.81 -3.45 13.13
N LEU A 84 0.19 -3.46 14.31
CA LEU A 84 0.03 -2.25 15.11
C LEU A 84 1.37 -1.63 15.54
N PRO A 85 2.44 -2.38 15.88
CA PRO A 85 3.73 -1.74 16.16
C PRO A 85 4.22 -0.82 15.03
N ALA A 86 4.12 -1.27 13.78
CA ALA A 86 4.51 -0.48 12.62
C ALA A 86 3.52 0.66 12.32
N LEU A 87 2.22 0.43 12.55
CA LEU A 87 1.18 1.42 12.32
C LEU A 87 1.15 2.51 13.40
N GLU A 88 1.41 2.21 14.66
CA GLU A 88 1.37 3.18 15.75
C GLU A 88 2.66 3.99 15.83
N GLN A 89 3.80 3.44 15.40
CA GLN A 89 5.08 4.16 15.38
C GLN A 89 5.03 5.47 14.58
N GLN A 90 4.27 5.53 13.48
CA GLN A 90 4.10 6.76 12.69
C GLN A 90 3.35 7.88 13.43
N LEU A 91 2.76 7.58 14.60
CA LEU A 91 2.00 8.53 15.41
C LEU A 91 2.72 8.91 16.70
N GLU A 92 3.85 8.27 17.00
CA GLU A 92 4.68 8.59 18.16
C GLU A 92 5.15 10.04 18.09
N ASP A 93 5.17 10.72 19.25
CA ASP A 93 5.60 12.11 19.42
C ASP A 93 4.79 13.17 18.64
N LEU A 94 3.70 12.79 17.97
CA LEU A 94 2.79 13.70 17.28
C LEU A 94 1.69 14.21 18.21
N SER A 95 1.35 15.50 18.09
CA SER A 95 0.13 16.05 18.69
C SER A 95 -1.12 15.40 18.10
N LEU A 96 -2.26 15.46 18.81
CA LEU A 96 -3.52 14.86 18.32
C LEU A 96 -3.91 15.33 16.90
N ARG A 97 -3.71 16.61 16.61
CA ARG A 97 -3.98 17.18 15.28
C ARG A 97 -3.05 16.61 14.21
N GLU A 98 -1.77 16.43 14.53
CA GLU A 98 -0.80 15.82 13.62
C GLU A 98 -1.08 14.34 13.41
N GLN A 99 -1.55 13.62 14.44
CA GLN A 99 -2.01 12.24 14.32
C GLN A 99 -3.20 12.12 13.36
N ASP A 100 -4.20 12.98 13.48
CA ASP A 100 -5.36 12.99 12.56
C ASP A 100 -4.91 13.21 11.11
N GLN A 101 -3.99 14.14 10.89
CA GLN A 101 -3.43 14.40 9.56
C GLN A 101 -2.60 13.21 9.03
N ALA A 102 -1.83 12.57 9.90
CA ALA A 102 -1.05 11.38 9.57
C ALA A 102 -1.96 10.20 9.20
N ILE A 103 -3.07 10.01 9.92
CA ILE A 103 -4.10 9.00 9.64
C ILE A 103 -4.80 9.26 8.32
N GLU A 104 -5.21 10.49 8.03
CA GLU A 104 -5.85 10.79 6.74
C GLU A 104 -4.88 10.56 5.57
N ASN A 105 -3.62 10.97 5.72
CA ASN A 105 -2.57 10.70 4.75
C ASN A 105 -2.34 9.19 4.58
N PHE A 106 -2.30 8.43 5.69
CA PHE A 106 -2.22 6.97 5.67
C PHE A 106 -3.37 6.37 4.87
N HIS A 107 -4.61 6.79 5.12
CA HIS A 107 -5.75 6.31 4.34
C HIS A 107 -5.62 6.69 2.86
N GLN A 108 -5.12 7.88 2.54
CA GLN A 108 -4.92 8.33 1.17
C GLN A 108 -3.92 7.48 0.40
N VAL A 109 -2.77 7.22 0.99
CA VAL A 109 -1.68 6.49 0.34
C VAL A 109 -1.90 4.98 0.46
N VAL A 110 -1.91 4.45 1.69
CA VAL A 110 -1.95 3.01 1.96
C VAL A 110 -3.32 2.44 1.64
N GLY A 111 -4.40 3.15 1.99
CA GLY A 111 -5.76 2.74 1.64
C GLY A 111 -5.96 2.64 0.13
N THR A 112 -5.30 3.49 -0.66
CA THR A 112 -5.30 3.33 -2.13
C THR A 112 -4.50 2.10 -2.55
N ILE A 113 -3.27 1.95 -2.06
CA ILE A 113 -2.38 0.83 -2.42
C ILE A 113 -3.04 -0.52 -2.19
N ILE A 114 -3.73 -0.71 -1.05
CA ILE A 114 -4.35 -2.00 -0.72
C ILE A 114 -5.56 -2.33 -1.61
N LEU A 115 -6.21 -1.35 -2.22
CA LEU A 115 -7.43 -1.53 -3.04
C LEU A 115 -7.16 -1.58 -4.54
N LEU A 116 -5.97 -1.17 -4.99
CA LEU A 116 -5.60 -1.27 -6.40
C LEU A 116 -5.50 -2.74 -6.83
N GLU A 117 -6.17 -3.07 -7.93
CA GLU A 117 -6.09 -4.40 -8.55
C GLU A 117 -4.69 -4.66 -9.13
N ALA A 118 -4.11 -3.66 -9.79
CA ALA A 118 -2.73 -3.69 -10.26
C ALA A 118 -1.89 -2.70 -9.46
N SER A 119 -0.79 -3.17 -8.88
CA SER A 119 0.15 -2.33 -8.15
C SER A 119 0.75 -1.25 -9.07
N LEU A 120 0.82 -0.02 -8.57
CA LEU A 120 1.35 1.13 -9.30
C LEU A 120 2.71 1.56 -8.75
N ALA A 121 3.53 2.16 -9.61
CA ALA A 121 4.73 2.88 -9.20
C ALA A 121 4.37 4.22 -8.53
N VAL A 122 5.27 4.77 -7.71
CA VAL A 122 5.01 6.00 -6.95
C VAL A 122 4.60 7.19 -7.82
N PRO A 123 5.21 7.45 -9.00
CA PRO A 123 4.77 8.54 -9.87
C PRO A 123 3.33 8.37 -10.38
N ALA A 124 2.90 7.12 -10.60
CA ALA A 124 1.52 6.82 -11.01
C ALA A 124 0.54 6.92 -9.83
N LEU A 125 0.93 6.46 -8.62
CA LEU A 125 0.15 6.70 -7.40
C LEU A 125 -0.06 8.20 -7.18
N ALA A 126 1.03 9.00 -7.23
CA ALA A 126 1.03 10.44 -7.00
C ALA A 126 -0.01 11.16 -7.87
N LYS A 127 0.00 10.86 -9.17
CA LYS A 127 -0.99 11.40 -10.12
C LYS A 127 -2.41 10.95 -9.80
N LEU A 128 -2.59 9.69 -9.44
CA LEU A 128 -3.90 9.10 -9.16
C LEU A 128 -4.57 9.71 -7.93
N ILE A 129 -3.82 9.88 -6.84
CA ILE A 129 -4.36 10.36 -5.56
C ILE A 129 -4.14 11.86 -5.31
N ASP A 130 -3.47 12.55 -6.24
CA ASP A 130 -3.14 13.99 -6.19
C ASP A 130 -2.30 14.36 -4.95
N VAL A 131 -1.21 13.62 -4.76
CA VAL A 131 -0.28 13.79 -3.64
C VAL A 131 1.15 13.81 -4.17
N SER A 132 2.04 14.59 -3.54
CA SER A 132 3.44 14.63 -3.93
C SER A 132 4.12 13.25 -3.76
N GLU A 133 5.04 12.92 -4.67
CA GLU A 133 5.83 11.70 -4.55
C GLU A 133 6.59 11.65 -3.22
N GLU A 134 7.13 12.78 -2.77
CA GLU A 134 7.80 12.91 -1.47
C GLU A 134 6.89 12.51 -0.30
N SER A 135 5.64 12.96 -0.28
CA SER A 135 4.70 12.58 0.78
C SER A 135 4.39 11.07 0.73
N ILE A 136 4.35 10.47 -0.46
CA ILE A 136 4.16 9.02 -0.60
C ILE A 136 5.39 8.29 -0.09
N TYR A 137 6.59 8.67 -0.52
CA TYR A 137 7.84 8.04 -0.05
C TYR A 137 7.99 8.14 1.46
N ASN A 138 7.76 9.32 2.06
CA ASN A 138 7.79 9.52 3.51
C ASN A 138 6.83 8.57 4.24
N ARG A 139 5.64 8.31 3.67
CA ARG A 139 4.68 7.36 4.24
C ARG A 139 5.14 5.91 4.10
N LEU A 140 5.58 5.51 2.90
CA LEU A 140 6.06 4.16 2.64
C LEU A 140 7.29 3.81 3.48
N ASP A 141 8.12 4.81 3.75
CA ASP A 141 9.34 4.72 4.52
C ASP A 141 9.15 4.28 5.98
N VAL A 142 8.06 4.70 6.60
CA VAL A 142 7.74 4.26 7.96
C VAL A 142 7.16 2.84 7.95
N LEU A 143 6.62 2.40 6.81
CA LEU A 143 5.89 1.14 6.67
C LEU A 143 6.68 0.06 5.93
N HIS A 144 8.01 0.16 5.83
CA HIS A 144 8.88 -0.84 5.19
C HIS A 144 8.74 -2.25 5.79
N SER A 145 8.23 -2.40 7.00
CA SER A 145 8.00 -3.71 7.64
C SER A 145 6.82 -4.47 7.05
N VAL A 146 5.90 -3.77 6.38
CA VAL A 146 4.65 -4.30 5.81
C VAL A 146 4.50 -4.03 4.32
N LEU A 147 5.20 -3.03 3.80
CA LEU A 147 5.26 -2.66 2.38
C LEU A 147 6.65 -2.92 1.82
N ASN A 148 6.69 -3.28 0.54
CA ASN A 148 7.89 -3.29 -0.27
C ASN A 148 7.75 -2.26 -1.37
N TYR A 149 8.69 -1.33 -1.44
CA TYR A 149 8.83 -0.47 -2.58
C TYR A 149 10.34 -0.34 -2.90
N PRO A 150 10.73 -0.52 -4.17
CA PRO A 150 12.12 -0.38 -4.56
C PRO A 150 12.52 1.09 -4.65
N MET A 151 13.82 1.35 -4.49
CA MET A 151 14.39 2.70 -4.57
C MET A 151 14.31 3.30 -5.99
N THR A 152 14.10 2.46 -7.00
CA THR A 152 13.92 2.89 -8.39
C THR A 152 12.45 3.21 -8.65
N SER A 153 12.19 4.43 -9.14
CA SER A 153 10.86 5.02 -9.30
C SER A 153 9.93 4.31 -10.29
N GLU A 154 10.43 3.33 -11.06
CA GLU A 154 9.69 2.65 -12.12
C GLU A 154 8.94 1.41 -11.67
N PHE A 155 9.30 0.86 -10.50
CA PHE A 155 8.72 -0.40 -10.05
C PHE A 155 7.56 -0.17 -9.06
N PRO A 156 6.57 -1.07 -9.05
CA PRO A 156 5.37 -0.86 -8.29
C PRO A 156 5.54 -1.10 -6.79
N VAL A 157 4.76 -0.36 -5.99
CA VAL A 157 4.64 -0.56 -4.55
C VAL A 157 3.80 -1.82 -4.29
N ARG A 158 4.32 -2.74 -3.47
CA ARG A 158 3.66 -4.02 -3.18
C ARG A 158 3.48 -4.24 -1.68
N LEU A 159 2.41 -4.93 -1.32
CA LEU A 159 2.25 -5.48 0.02
C LEU A 159 3.23 -6.65 0.19
N LEU A 160 3.82 -6.79 1.38
CA LEU A 160 4.61 -7.99 1.70
C LEU A 160 3.72 -9.21 1.90
N HIS A 161 2.48 -9.01 2.39
CA HIS A 161 1.51 -10.08 2.58
C HIS A 161 0.07 -9.58 2.47
N LEU A 162 -0.82 -10.41 1.91
CA LEU A 162 -2.24 -10.06 1.69
C LEU A 162 -3.02 -9.85 3.00
N SER A 163 -2.66 -10.55 4.08
CA SER A 163 -3.32 -10.35 5.38
C SER A 163 -3.19 -8.93 5.94
N PHE A 164 -2.27 -8.10 5.43
CA PHE A 164 -2.22 -6.69 5.79
C PHE A 164 -3.40 -5.92 5.17
N ARG A 165 -3.77 -6.24 3.93
CA ARG A 165 -5.01 -5.74 3.32
C ARG A 165 -6.22 -6.21 4.13
N ASP A 166 -6.31 -7.51 4.41
CA ASP A 166 -7.44 -8.08 5.15
C ASP A 166 -7.57 -7.45 6.53
N PHE A 167 -6.45 -7.22 7.21
CA PHE A 167 -6.40 -6.54 8.51
C PHE A 167 -6.97 -5.12 8.48
N LEU A 168 -6.63 -4.34 7.45
CA LEU A 168 -7.06 -2.94 7.33
C LEU A 168 -8.51 -2.79 6.84
N LEU A 169 -9.05 -3.80 6.15
CA LEU A 169 -10.42 -3.81 5.62
C LEU A 169 -11.42 -4.52 6.55
N ASP A 170 -10.95 -5.17 7.61
CA ASP A 170 -11.77 -5.94 8.54
C ASP A 170 -12.92 -5.11 9.11
N PRO A 171 -14.19 -5.43 8.77
CA PRO A 171 -15.35 -4.64 9.20
C PRO A 171 -15.54 -4.64 10.72
N GLU A 172 -15.01 -5.64 11.44
CA GLU A 172 -15.08 -5.67 12.91
C GLU A 172 -14.24 -4.56 13.53
N LYS A 173 -13.25 -4.01 12.81
CA LYS A 173 -12.41 -2.90 13.27
C LYS A 173 -13.00 -1.53 13.01
N LYS A 174 -14.16 -1.44 12.34
CA LYS A 174 -14.82 -0.18 12.03
C LYS A 174 -15.19 0.57 13.31
N GLY A 175 -14.65 1.78 13.47
CA GLY A 175 -14.88 2.61 14.66
C GLY A 175 -14.04 2.21 15.88
N ILE A 176 -13.24 1.15 15.78
CA ILE A 176 -12.30 0.69 16.83
C ILE A 176 -10.86 1.08 16.44
N SER A 177 -10.45 0.74 15.22
CA SER A 177 -9.11 1.08 14.72
C SER A 177 -9.13 2.37 13.92
N ARG A 178 -8.23 3.29 14.27
CA ARG A 178 -7.97 4.53 13.50
C ARG A 178 -7.37 4.28 12.12
N PHE A 179 -6.83 3.07 11.87
CA PHE A 179 -6.24 2.67 10.59
C PHE A 179 -7.21 1.87 9.70
N TRP A 180 -8.42 1.59 10.18
CA TRP A 180 -9.42 0.88 9.38
C TRP A 180 -9.79 1.69 8.14
N VAL A 181 -9.74 1.04 6.98
CA VAL A 181 -10.00 1.67 5.68
C VAL A 181 -11.43 1.37 5.25
N ASP A 182 -12.22 2.42 5.04
CA ASP A 182 -13.53 2.30 4.38
C ASP A 182 -13.32 2.01 2.89
N GLU A 183 -13.49 0.73 2.51
CA GLU A 183 -13.31 0.23 1.15
C GLU A 183 -14.15 1.01 0.14
N LYS A 184 -15.42 1.25 0.45
CA LYS A 184 -16.36 1.92 -0.46
C LYS A 184 -15.93 3.37 -0.69
N LYS A 185 -15.70 4.12 0.40
CA LYS A 185 -15.28 5.52 0.33
C LYS A 185 -13.97 5.65 -0.46
N ARG A 186 -13.03 4.74 -0.25
CA ARG A 186 -11.73 4.77 -0.91
C ARG A 186 -11.84 4.42 -2.40
N HIS A 187 -12.66 3.46 -2.79
CA HIS A 187 -12.95 3.17 -4.20
C HIS A 187 -13.57 4.38 -4.93
N GLU A 188 -14.50 5.10 -4.30
CA GLU A 188 -15.07 6.33 -4.86
C GLU A 188 -13.98 7.39 -5.13
N GLN A 189 -13.04 7.56 -4.20
CA GLN A 189 -11.91 8.49 -4.36
C GLN A 189 -10.93 8.06 -5.45
N ILE A 190 -10.63 6.75 -5.56
CA ILE A 190 -9.80 6.20 -6.63
C ILE A 190 -10.46 6.46 -7.99
N ALA A 191 -11.77 6.20 -8.11
CA ALA A 191 -12.51 6.43 -9.35
C ALA A 191 -12.52 7.91 -9.75
N ALA A 192 -12.69 8.82 -8.79
CA ALA A 192 -12.59 10.26 -9.02
C ALA A 192 -11.19 10.67 -9.53
N GLY A 193 -10.12 10.10 -8.95
CA GLY A 193 -8.75 10.29 -9.41
C GLY A 193 -8.52 9.83 -10.85
N CYS A 194 -9.03 8.65 -11.19
CA CYS A 194 -9.00 8.14 -12.58
C CYS A 194 -9.71 9.10 -13.54
N LEU A 195 -10.92 9.55 -13.21
CA LEU A 195 -11.69 10.48 -14.04
C LEU A 195 -10.96 11.81 -14.22
N ARG A 196 -10.32 12.35 -13.18
CA ARG A 196 -9.49 13.56 -13.26
C ARG A 196 -8.33 13.40 -14.25
N ILE A 197 -7.62 12.27 -14.20
CA ILE A 197 -6.52 11.97 -15.13
C ILE A 197 -7.06 11.83 -16.56
N LEU A 198 -8.12 11.05 -16.74
CA LEU A 198 -8.72 10.82 -18.06
C LEU A 198 -9.19 12.14 -18.69
N ASN A 199 -9.87 13.00 -17.94
CA ASN A 199 -10.35 14.29 -18.44
C ASN A 199 -9.23 15.27 -18.82
N SER A 200 -8.02 15.13 -18.27
CA SER A 200 -6.87 15.99 -18.58
C SER A 200 -5.93 15.40 -19.63
N SER A 201 -5.93 14.08 -19.80
CA SER A 201 -4.97 13.35 -20.63
C SER A 201 -5.60 12.79 -21.92
N LEU A 202 -6.91 12.51 -21.92
CA LEU A 202 -7.61 12.09 -23.14
C LEU A 202 -7.79 13.31 -24.05
N LYS A 203 -7.35 13.15 -25.29
CA LYS A 203 -7.68 14.04 -26.40
C LYS A 203 -8.48 13.27 -27.44
N GLU A 204 -9.28 13.99 -28.21
CA GLU A 204 -9.88 13.40 -29.41
C GLU A 204 -8.75 12.91 -30.34
N ASP A 205 -8.96 11.73 -30.94
CA ASP A 205 -7.99 11.09 -31.80
C ASP A 205 -6.61 10.84 -31.14
N ILE A 206 -6.59 10.11 -30.01
CA ILE A 206 -5.36 9.76 -29.26
C ILE A 206 -4.28 9.16 -30.17
N CYS A 207 -4.70 8.33 -31.13
CA CYS A 207 -3.82 7.62 -32.05
C CYS A 207 -3.49 8.42 -33.33
N ASN A 208 -3.96 9.68 -33.45
CA ASN A 208 -3.82 10.52 -34.64
C ASN A 208 -4.24 9.81 -35.95
N ILE A 209 -5.35 9.06 -35.92
CA ILE A 209 -5.92 8.27 -37.02
C ILE A 209 -6.66 9.18 -38.03
N VAL A 210 -6.80 10.49 -37.75
CA VAL A 210 -7.35 11.58 -38.58
C VAL A 210 -8.84 11.44 -38.90
N ALA A 211 -9.33 10.23 -39.16
CA ALA A 211 -10.73 9.92 -39.38
C ALA A 211 -11.09 8.52 -38.84
N PRO A 212 -12.25 8.34 -38.20
CA PRO A 212 -12.76 7.02 -37.84
C PRO A 212 -12.90 6.15 -39.10
N GLY A 213 -12.28 4.97 -39.11
CA GLY A 213 -12.34 4.02 -40.25
C GLY A 213 -11.17 4.08 -41.23
N THR A 214 -10.16 4.92 -41.01
CA THR A 214 -8.90 4.88 -41.79
C THR A 214 -8.18 3.54 -41.57
N MET A 215 -7.89 2.79 -42.65
CA MET A 215 -7.08 1.57 -42.56
C MET A 215 -5.67 1.91 -42.06
N ARG A 216 -5.21 1.21 -41.02
CA ARG A 216 -3.81 1.32 -40.56
C ARG A 216 -2.89 0.84 -41.69
N GLN A 217 -2.04 1.71 -42.23
CA GLN A 217 -0.92 1.28 -43.05
C GLN A 217 0.09 0.57 -42.13
N THR A 218 0.13 -0.76 -42.22
CA THR A 218 1.08 -1.59 -41.48
C THR A 218 2.45 -1.54 -42.16
N ASP A 219 3.17 -0.44 -41.98
CA ASP A 219 4.58 -0.35 -42.38
C ASP A 219 5.48 -0.49 -41.14
N ALA A 220 5.58 -1.73 -40.65
CA ALA A 220 6.77 -2.35 -40.00
C ALA A 220 6.36 -3.52 -39.09
N PRO A 221 7.11 -4.63 -39.07
CA PRO A 221 6.84 -5.77 -38.19
C PRO A 221 7.31 -5.42 -36.78
N ILE A 222 6.38 -5.01 -35.92
CA ILE A 222 6.66 -4.92 -34.48
C ILE A 222 6.56 -6.34 -33.92
N TYR A 223 7.71 -6.97 -33.68
CA TYR A 223 7.77 -8.10 -32.76
C TYR A 223 7.31 -7.61 -31.39
N THR A 224 6.06 -7.87 -31.03
CA THR A 224 5.60 -7.77 -29.63
C THR A 224 4.92 -9.06 -29.24
N SER A 225 5.70 -9.95 -28.64
CA SER A 225 5.16 -10.91 -27.68
C SER A 225 4.80 -10.15 -26.40
N TYR A 226 3.69 -9.42 -26.39
CA TYR A 226 3.06 -9.01 -25.12
C TYR A 226 1.54 -9.18 -25.24
N SER A 227 1.07 -10.05 -24.37
CA SER A 227 -0.30 -10.52 -24.17
C SER A 227 -1.33 -9.40 -24.14
N TRP A 228 -2.41 -9.57 -24.92
CA TRP A 228 -3.58 -8.69 -25.02
C TRP A 228 -4.53 -8.74 -23.80
N THR A 229 -4.01 -8.85 -22.58
CA THR A 229 -4.86 -9.08 -21.38
C THR A 229 -5.21 -7.83 -20.57
N SER A 230 -4.91 -6.60 -21.01
CA SER A 230 -5.12 -5.41 -20.16
C SER A 230 -6.40 -4.60 -20.39
N ILE A 231 -7.38 -5.11 -21.16
CA ILE A 231 -8.73 -4.53 -21.20
C ILE A 231 -9.70 -5.44 -20.43
N VAL A 232 -9.44 -5.62 -19.14
CA VAL A 232 -10.45 -6.00 -18.15
C VAL A 232 -10.16 -5.22 -16.87
N PHE A 233 -10.25 -3.89 -16.95
CA PHE A 233 -10.52 -3.06 -15.77
C PHE A 233 -11.99 -2.67 -15.86
N PHE A 234 -12.74 -2.83 -14.77
CA PHE A 234 -14.20 -2.67 -14.60
C PHE A 234 -15.02 -3.96 -14.64
N ARG A 235 -14.93 -4.75 -13.57
CA ARG A 235 -15.99 -5.69 -13.19
C ARG A 235 -15.92 -5.91 -11.67
N PRO A 236 -16.34 -4.93 -10.82
CA PRO A 236 -17.75 -4.50 -10.75
C PRO A 236 -17.97 -3.06 -10.18
N ILE A 237 -18.33 -2.08 -11.03
CA ILE A 237 -18.90 -0.77 -10.56
C ILE A 237 -20.29 -0.50 -11.18
N LEU A 238 -20.83 -1.43 -11.97
CA LEU A 238 -22.08 -1.22 -12.72
C LEU A 238 -23.33 -1.86 -12.10
N GLN A 239 -23.40 -2.04 -10.77
CA GLN A 239 -24.60 -2.58 -10.12
C GLN A 239 -25.24 -1.71 -9.04
N SER A 240 -24.78 -0.47 -8.79
CA SER A 240 -25.35 0.33 -7.68
C SER A 240 -25.73 1.78 -7.97
N SER A 241 -25.65 2.28 -9.21
CA SER A 241 -26.09 3.66 -9.51
C SER A 241 -27.09 3.71 -10.64
N THR A 242 -28.37 3.70 -10.26
CA THR A 242 -29.50 4.03 -11.12
C THR A 242 -29.44 5.50 -11.56
N SER A 243 -29.60 5.71 -12.87
CA SER A 243 -30.16 6.89 -13.55
C SER A 243 -29.30 8.10 -13.95
N THR A 244 -28.02 8.24 -13.59
CA THR A 244 -27.20 9.40 -14.05
C THR A 244 -25.95 9.07 -14.87
N LEU A 245 -25.46 7.83 -14.87
CA LEU A 245 -24.28 7.42 -15.65
C LEU A 245 -24.60 6.92 -17.08
N SER A 246 -25.87 6.58 -17.37
CA SER A 246 -26.29 6.16 -18.72
C SER A 246 -26.26 7.31 -19.74
N SER A 247 -26.34 8.56 -19.29
CA SER A 247 -26.39 9.73 -20.17
C SER A 247 -25.01 10.17 -20.67
N CYS A 248 -23.92 9.80 -19.99
CA CYS A 248 -22.56 10.19 -20.41
C CYS A 248 -21.95 9.24 -21.45
N ILE A 249 -22.44 8.00 -21.55
CA ILE A 249 -21.95 7.03 -22.56
C ILE A 249 -22.71 7.17 -23.88
N HIS A 250 -23.96 7.65 -23.86
CA HIS A 250 -24.78 7.79 -25.07
C HIS A 250 -24.38 8.96 -25.99
N LEU A 251 -23.50 9.88 -25.54
CA LEU A 251 -22.99 10.99 -26.36
C LEU A 251 -21.74 10.66 -27.17
N TYR A 252 -21.11 9.49 -26.96
CA TYR A 252 -19.86 9.12 -27.65
C TYR A 252 -19.99 8.00 -28.68
N VAL A 253 -21.20 7.45 -28.89
CA VAL A 253 -21.42 6.37 -29.88
C VAL A 253 -22.77 6.53 -30.58
N THR A 254 -22.90 7.52 -31.46
CA THR A 254 -23.86 7.45 -32.58
C THR A 254 -23.28 8.13 -33.82
N PRO A 255 -23.13 7.43 -34.96
CA PRO A 255 -22.77 8.07 -36.22
C PRO A 255 -24.01 8.79 -36.78
N SER A 256 -23.92 10.11 -36.93
CA SER A 256 -24.87 10.90 -37.70
C SER A 256 -24.77 10.48 -39.17
N HIS A 257 -25.75 9.74 -39.68
CA HIS A 257 -25.96 9.61 -41.13
C HIS A 257 -26.67 10.88 -41.63
N PRO A 258 -26.17 11.56 -42.68
CA PRO A 258 -27.01 12.45 -43.46
C PRO A 258 -27.79 11.62 -44.49
N LEU A 259 -29.12 11.69 -44.40
CA LEU A 259 -30.02 11.42 -45.52
C LEU A 259 -29.92 12.59 -46.49
N VAL A 260 -29.44 12.34 -47.71
CA VAL A 260 -30.04 12.59 -49.05
C VAL A 260 -29.00 12.20 -50.10
#